data_AF-A0A1B6IPQ1-F1
#
_entry.id   AF-A0A1B6IPQ1-F1
#
_cell.length_a   1.000
_cell.length_b   1.000
_cell.length_c   1.000
_cell.angle_alpha   90.00
_cell.angle_beta   90.00
_cell.angle_gamma   90.00
#
_symmetry.space_group_name_H-M   'P 1'
#
loop_
_entity.id
_entity.type
_entity.pdbx_description
1 polymer ?
#
loop_
_entity_poly.entity_id
_entity_poly.type
_entity_poly.pdbx_seq_one_letter_code
_entity_poly.pdbx_strand_id
1 'polypeptide(L)'
;TPHDSYHRTRAVPVYKWGLMFDGRSQSVGAFLQRVEELRRARGVTPTELFESAVDLFSGPALVWYRSTIGRINTWEQLCQDLEVVFQPPDHDIRLQQEIFNRMQGETESIDLFIAAMEGLYGRLATNVPEEARLRQMYHNLNPQLRD
;
A
#
# COMPACT_ATOMS: atom_id res chain seq x y z
N THR A 1 -32.51 29.14 -15.16
CA THR A 1 -31.19 29.27 -15.80
C THR A 1 -30.61 27.87 -15.92
N PRO A 2 -30.35 27.35 -17.13
CA PRO A 2 -29.99 25.95 -17.31
C PRO A 2 -28.48 25.71 -17.30
N HIS A 3 -28.10 24.57 -16.73
CA HIS A 3 -26.86 23.81 -16.95
C HIS A 3 -25.51 24.43 -16.51
N ASP A 4 -25.25 24.38 -15.21
CA ASP A 4 -23.89 24.06 -14.74
C ASP A 4 -23.65 22.56 -14.93
N SER A 5 -23.38 22.16 -16.18
CA SER A 5 -22.72 20.88 -16.43
C SER A 5 -21.27 21.02 -15.99
N TYR A 6 -21.00 20.76 -14.71
CA TYR A 6 -19.66 20.53 -14.22
C TYR A 6 -19.02 19.49 -15.13
N HIS A 7 -18.06 19.91 -15.94
CA HIS A 7 -17.14 19.01 -16.58
C HIS A 7 -16.41 18.27 -15.45
N ARG A 8 -16.92 17.10 -15.05
CA ARG A 8 -16.14 16.15 -14.27
C ARG A 8 -14.96 15.84 -15.16
N THR A 9 -13.82 16.49 -14.91
CA THR A 9 -12.56 16.22 -15.59
C THR A 9 -12.42 14.70 -15.59
N ARG A 10 -12.53 14.08 -16.77
CA ARG A 10 -12.61 12.62 -16.88
C ARG A 10 -11.41 12.05 -16.12
N ALA A 11 -11.67 11.22 -15.12
CA ALA A 11 -10.64 10.54 -14.38
C ALA A 11 -9.68 9.89 -15.39
N VAL A 12 -8.38 10.09 -15.20
CA VAL A 12 -7.37 9.50 -16.08
C VAL A 12 -7.59 7.98 -16.07
N PRO A 13 -7.83 7.32 -17.22
CA PRO A 13 -8.07 5.88 -17.27
C PRO A 13 -6.94 5.07 -16.63
N VAL A 14 -7.27 3.92 -16.03
CA VAL A 14 -6.32 3.10 -15.26
C VAL A 14 -5.08 2.70 -16.07
N TYR A 15 -5.23 2.27 -17.33
CA TYR A 15 -4.09 1.95 -18.20
C TYR A 15 -3.10 3.12 -18.43
N LYS A 16 -3.51 4.38 -18.21
CA LYS A 16 -2.63 5.56 -18.33
C LYS A 16 -1.90 5.90 -17.04
N TRP A 17 -2.04 5.11 -15.98
CA TRP A 17 -1.40 5.38 -14.70
C TRP A 17 0.10 5.04 -14.71
N GLY A 18 0.55 4.26 -15.70
CA GLY A 18 1.94 3.80 -15.77
C GLY A 18 2.29 2.83 -14.63
N LEU A 19 1.29 2.16 -14.06
CA LEU A 19 1.45 1.15 -13.03
C LEU A 19 1.24 -0.23 -13.64
N MET A 20 2.14 -1.16 -13.34
CA MET A 20 1.93 -2.58 -13.57
C MET A 20 2.53 -3.39 -12.43
N PHE A 21 1.92 -4.52 -12.13
CA PHE A 21 2.42 -5.53 -11.20
C PHE A 21 2.69 -6.83 -11.95
N ASP A 22 3.90 -7.36 -11.80
CA ASP A 22 4.34 -8.62 -12.41
C ASP A 22 4.32 -9.80 -11.43
N GLY A 23 4.13 -9.54 -10.13
CA GLY A 23 4.20 -10.54 -9.07
C GLY A 23 5.62 -10.93 -8.66
N ARG A 24 6.66 -10.17 -9.04
CA ARG A 24 8.07 -10.50 -8.78
C ARG A 24 8.92 -9.31 -8.34
N SER A 25 8.87 -8.21 -9.09
CA SER A 25 9.86 -7.12 -8.96
C SER A 25 9.53 -6.10 -7.87
N GLN A 26 8.26 -6.05 -7.44
CA GLN A 26 7.80 -5.12 -6.41
C GLN A 26 6.98 -5.84 -5.33
N SER A 27 6.96 -5.27 -4.13
CA SER A 27 6.07 -5.73 -3.06
C SER A 27 4.61 -5.51 -3.45
N VAL A 28 3.77 -6.52 -3.22
CA VAL A 28 2.31 -6.42 -3.44
C VAL A 28 1.69 -5.29 -2.60
N GLY A 29 2.11 -5.14 -1.34
CA GLY A 29 1.62 -4.07 -0.47
C GLY A 29 1.99 -2.67 -0.98
N ALA A 30 3.26 -2.48 -1.41
CA ALA A 30 3.69 -1.19 -1.98
C ALA A 30 2.95 -0.85 -3.28
N PHE A 31 2.69 -1.86 -4.10
CA PHE A 31 1.89 -1.71 -5.31
C PHE A 31 0.44 -1.32 -4.99
N LEU A 32 -0.24 -2.03 -4.09
CA LEU A 32 -1.63 -1.76 -3.70
C LEU A 32 -1.78 -0.37 -3.07
N GLN A 33 -0.84 0.03 -2.21
CA GLN A 33 -0.80 1.38 -1.66
C GLN A 33 -0.74 2.43 -2.77
N ARG A 34 0.16 2.24 -3.75
CA ARG A 34 0.31 3.18 -4.86
C ARG A 34 -0.94 3.25 -5.73
N VAL A 35 -1.61 2.12 -5.98
CA VAL A 35 -2.89 2.08 -6.71
C VAL A 35 -3.95 2.88 -5.95
N GLU A 36 -4.06 2.72 -4.64
CA GLU A 36 -5.05 3.43 -3.82
C GLU A 36 -4.80 4.94 -3.79
N GLU A 37 -3.54 5.38 -3.69
CA GLU A 37 -3.17 6.79 -3.82
C GLU A 37 -3.65 7.38 -5.14
N LEU A 38 -3.39 6.69 -6.25
CA LEU A 38 -3.79 7.15 -7.58
C LEU A 38 -5.30 7.13 -7.79
N ARG A 39 -5.99 6.12 -7.23
CA ARG A 39 -7.45 6.00 -7.25
C ARG A 39 -8.09 7.21 -6.58
N ARG A 40 -7.65 7.54 -5.35
CA ARG A 40 -8.16 8.70 -4.60
C ARG A 40 -7.85 10.00 -5.32
N ALA A 41 -6.62 10.18 -5.79
CA ALA A 41 -6.19 11.40 -6.50
C ALA A 41 -6.98 11.66 -7.80
N ARG A 42 -7.45 10.59 -8.46
CA ARG A 42 -8.19 10.67 -9.73
C ARG A 42 -9.71 10.55 -9.56
N GLY A 43 -10.20 10.36 -8.33
CA GLY A 43 -11.62 10.19 -8.05
C GLY A 43 -12.24 8.93 -8.68
N VAL A 44 -11.44 7.88 -8.87
CA VAL A 44 -11.91 6.58 -9.39
C VAL A 44 -12.57 5.80 -8.26
N THR A 45 -13.76 5.25 -8.48
CA THR A 45 -14.45 4.42 -7.48
C THR A 45 -13.82 3.01 -7.41
N PRO A 46 -13.96 2.28 -6.29
CA PRO A 46 -13.49 0.89 -6.20
C PRO A 46 -14.07 -0.01 -7.29
N THR A 47 -15.34 0.20 -7.67
CA THR A 47 -16.00 -0.54 -8.76
C THR A 47 -15.35 -0.26 -10.12
N GLU A 48 -15.15 1.01 -10.48
CA GLU A 48 -14.48 1.39 -11.74
C GLU A 48 -13.04 0.86 -11.80
N LEU A 49 -12.33 0.88 -10.65
CA LEU A 49 -10.98 0.33 -10.54
C LEU A 49 -10.98 -1.19 -10.74
N PHE A 50 -11.94 -1.90 -10.12
CA PHE A 50 -12.08 -3.34 -10.25
C PHE A 50 -12.38 -3.78 -11.69
N GLU A 51 -13.30 -3.08 -12.37
CA GLU A 51 -13.64 -3.33 -13.78
C GLU A 51 -12.45 -3.12 -14.74
N SER A 52 -11.52 -2.23 -14.37
CA SER A 52 -10.31 -1.94 -15.14
C SER A 52 -9.06 -2.64 -14.60
N ALA A 53 -9.19 -3.53 -13.61
CA ALA A 53 -8.04 -4.04 -12.85
C ALA A 53 -7.05 -4.84 -13.71
N VAL A 54 -7.50 -5.46 -14.80
CA VAL A 54 -6.64 -6.21 -15.73
C VAL A 54 -5.48 -5.36 -16.26
N ASP A 55 -5.68 -4.04 -16.43
CA ASP A 55 -4.68 -3.10 -16.93
C ASP A 55 -3.50 -2.91 -15.96
N LEU A 56 -3.67 -3.30 -14.70
CA LEU A 56 -2.66 -3.18 -13.66
C LEU A 56 -1.72 -4.39 -13.59
N PHE A 57 -1.96 -5.45 -14.36
CA PHE A 57 -1.23 -6.71 -14.24
C PHE A 57 -0.46 -7.07 -15.50
N SER A 58 0.72 -7.65 -15.30
CA SER A 58 1.55 -8.23 -16.35
C SER A 58 2.19 -9.53 -15.88
N GLY A 59 2.84 -10.26 -16.79
CA GLY A 59 3.61 -11.45 -16.45
C GLY A 59 2.82 -12.49 -15.62
N PRO A 60 3.45 -13.10 -14.60
CA PRO A 60 2.80 -14.07 -13.71
C PRO A 60 1.54 -13.55 -13.01
N ALA A 61 1.52 -12.29 -12.56
CA ALA A 61 0.36 -11.71 -11.90
C ALA A 61 -0.88 -11.65 -12.83
N LEU A 62 -0.67 -11.35 -14.12
CA LEU A 62 -1.76 -11.36 -15.10
C LEU A 62 -2.32 -12.77 -15.35
N VAL A 63 -1.45 -13.80 -15.36
CA VAL A 63 -1.89 -15.19 -15.48
C VAL A 63 -2.75 -15.59 -14.29
N TRP A 64 -2.32 -15.26 -13.08
CA TRP A 64 -3.08 -15.48 -11.86
C TRP A 64 -4.41 -14.73 -11.84
N TYR A 65 -4.42 -13.45 -12.23
CA TYR A 65 -5.63 -12.63 -12.28
C TYR A 65 -6.67 -13.29 -13.19
N ARG A 66 -6.28 -13.71 -14.40
CA ARG A 66 -7.17 -14.36 -15.37
C ARG A 66 -7.77 -15.68 -14.86
N SER A 67 -7.06 -16.44 -14.03
CA SER A 67 -7.58 -17.69 -13.48
C SER A 67 -8.50 -17.49 -12.26
N THR A 68 -8.42 -16.33 -11.62
CA THR A 68 -9.08 -16.05 -10.34
C THR A 68 -10.22 -15.05 -10.44
N ILE A 69 -10.24 -14.17 -11.43
CA ILE A 69 -11.22 -13.07 -11.50
C ILE A 69 -12.68 -13.56 -11.54
N GLY A 70 -12.96 -14.76 -12.07
CA GLY A 70 -14.31 -15.33 -12.10
C GLY A 70 -14.91 -15.66 -10.74
N ARG A 71 -14.11 -15.68 -9.66
CA ARG A 71 -14.56 -15.93 -8.27
C ARG A 71 -14.45 -14.71 -7.35
N ILE A 72 -13.95 -13.59 -7.87
CA ILE A 72 -13.76 -12.33 -7.11
C ILE A 72 -14.77 -11.31 -7.59
N ASN A 73 -15.41 -10.59 -6.67
CA ASN A 73 -16.49 -9.65 -7.01
C ASN A 73 -16.21 -8.19 -6.62
N THR A 74 -15.16 -7.94 -5.84
CA THR A 74 -14.84 -6.59 -5.36
C THR A 74 -13.34 -6.31 -5.43
N TRP A 75 -13.00 -5.02 -5.45
CA TRP A 75 -11.62 -4.57 -5.36
C TRP A 75 -10.95 -5.02 -4.07
N GLU A 76 -11.68 -4.95 -2.94
CA GLU A 76 -11.17 -5.37 -1.63
C GLU A 76 -10.82 -6.86 -1.61
N GLN A 77 -11.68 -7.70 -2.18
CA GLN A 77 -11.41 -9.14 -2.27
C GLN A 77 -10.23 -9.44 -3.20
N LEU A 78 -10.08 -8.68 -4.30
CA LEU A 78 -8.91 -8.80 -5.17
C LEU A 78 -7.60 -8.45 -4.43
N CYS A 79 -7.61 -7.40 -3.61
CA CYS A 79 -6.46 -7.01 -2.81
C CYS A 79 -6.06 -8.11 -1.81
N GLN A 80 -7.03 -8.68 -1.10
CA GLN A 80 -6.78 -9.77 -0.15
C GLN A 80 -6.20 -11.01 -0.85
N ASP A 81 -6.79 -11.42 -1.97
CA ASP A 81 -6.32 -12.58 -2.74
C ASP A 81 -4.92 -12.33 -3.34
N LEU A 82 -4.60 -11.09 -3.74
CA LEU A 82 -3.25 -10.68 -4.19
C LEU A 82 -2.22 -10.82 -3.06
N GLU A 83 -2.54 -10.33 -1.87
CA GLU A 83 -1.67 -10.44 -0.69
C GLU A 83 -1.41 -11.90 -0.34
N VAL A 84 -2.45 -12.74 -0.29
CA VAL A 84 -2.29 -14.18 0.00
C VAL A 84 -1.32 -14.88 -0.97
N VAL A 85 -1.32 -14.48 -2.24
CA VAL A 85 -0.58 -15.17 -3.30
C VAL A 85 0.82 -14.60 -3.52
N PHE A 86 0.98 -13.29 -3.41
CA PHE A 86 2.22 -12.60 -3.77
C PHE A 86 2.98 -12.02 -2.58
N GLN A 87 2.40 -12.04 -1.37
CA GLN A 87 3.13 -11.68 -0.17
C GLN A 87 4.07 -12.83 0.23
N PRO A 88 5.37 -12.55 0.43
CA PRO A 88 6.29 -13.56 0.92
C PRO A 88 5.85 -14.09 2.30
N PRO A 89 5.98 -15.40 2.59
CA PRO A 89 5.59 -15.97 3.88
C PRO A 89 6.31 -15.34 5.09
N ASP A 90 7.50 -14.79 4.85
CA ASP A 90 8.33 -14.15 5.86
C ASP A 90 8.16 -12.61 5.92
N HIS A 91 7.19 -12.05 5.20
CA HIS A 91 6.98 -10.61 5.08
C HIS A 91 6.91 -9.92 6.45
N ASP A 92 6.02 -10.40 7.32
CA ASP A 92 5.80 -9.80 8.64
C ASP A 92 7.01 -9.98 9.56
N ILE A 93 7.71 -11.11 9.44
CA ILE A 93 8.96 -11.34 10.19
C ILE A 93 10.01 -10.32 9.78
N ARG A 94 10.20 -10.11 8.47
CA ARG A 94 11.15 -9.11 7.95
C ARG A 94 10.75 -7.70 8.33
N LEU A 95 9.46 -7.38 8.29
CA LEU A 95 8.96 -6.06 8.67
C LEU A 95 9.13 -5.80 10.17
N GLN A 96 8.90 -6.80 11.02
CA GLN A 96 9.20 -6.69 12.46
C GLN A 96 10.69 -6.46 12.72
N GLN A 97 11.57 -7.15 12.01
CA GLN A 97 13.00 -6.92 12.10
C GLN A 97 13.39 -5.51 11.62
N GLU A 98 12.78 -5.02 10.55
CA GLU A 98 12.97 -3.65 10.06
C GLU A 98 12.54 -2.62 11.11
N ILE A 99 11.34 -2.78 11.69
CA ILE A 99 10.83 -1.94 12.78
C ILE A 99 11.80 -1.94 13.97
N PHE A 100 12.25 -3.11 14.40
CA PHE A 100 13.16 -3.23 15.53
C PHE A 100 14.49 -2.51 15.27
N ASN A 101 15.05 -2.67 14.07
CA ASN A 101 16.36 -2.12 13.70
C ASN A 101 16.31 -0.65 13.23
N ARG A 102 15.13 -0.07 13.04
CA ARG A 102 14.98 1.29 12.51
C ARG A 102 15.26 2.34 13.59
N MET A 103 16.49 2.84 13.63
CA MET A 103 16.90 3.94 14.51
C MET A 103 16.65 5.29 13.86
N GLN A 104 16.32 6.34 14.64
CA GLN A 104 16.29 7.73 14.17
C GLN A 104 17.68 8.12 13.66
N GLY A 105 17.76 8.64 12.44
CA GLY A 105 19.02 9.11 11.86
C GLY A 105 19.57 10.35 12.59
N GLU A 106 20.88 10.56 12.53
CA GLU A 106 21.55 11.69 13.22
C GLU A 106 20.98 13.06 12.83
N THR A 107 20.57 13.22 11.57
CA THR A 107 19.99 14.45 11.02
C THR A 107 18.49 14.34 10.76
N GLU A 108 17.86 13.23 11.15
CA GLU A 108 16.44 12.99 10.90
C GLU A 108 15.59 13.68 11.99
N SER A 109 14.59 14.47 11.56
CA SER A 109 13.65 15.05 12.52
C SER A 109 12.77 13.97 13.14
N ILE A 110 12.33 14.22 14.38
CA ILE A 110 11.43 13.32 15.10
C ILE A 110 10.15 13.05 14.28
N ASP A 111 9.59 14.09 13.64
CA ASP A 111 8.37 13.95 12.84
C ASP A 111 8.54 12.98 11.66
N LEU A 112 9.67 13.07 10.95
CA LEU A 112 9.97 12.17 9.82
C LEU A 112 10.24 10.74 10.30
N PHE A 113 10.93 10.60 11.44
CA PHE A 113 11.16 9.31 12.07
C PHE A 113 9.84 8.63 12.49
N ILE A 114 8.95 9.35 13.19
CA ILE A 114 7.64 8.84 13.59
C ILE A 114 6.82 8.46 12.36
N ALA A 115 6.78 9.32 11.33
CA ALA A 115 6.05 9.02 10.10
C ALA A 115 6.58 7.74 9.41
N ALA A 116 7.90 7.54 9.39
CA ALA A 116 8.50 6.33 8.86
C ALA A 116 8.13 5.09 9.69
N MET A 117 8.18 5.18 11.02
CA MET A 117 7.81 4.09 11.92
C MET A 117 6.33 3.73 11.82
N GLU A 118 5.43 4.72 11.77
CA GLU A 118 4.00 4.51 11.54
C GLU A 118 3.74 3.84 10.19
N GLY A 119 4.48 4.22 9.15
CA GLY A 119 4.44 3.55 7.84
C GLY A 119 4.85 2.07 7.90
N LEU A 120 5.84 1.72 8.72
CA LEU A 120 6.23 0.32 8.93
C LEU A 120 5.17 -0.46 9.73
N TYR A 121 4.67 0.10 10.83
CA TYR A 121 3.62 -0.54 11.64
C TYR A 121 2.32 -0.73 10.86
N GLY A 122 1.94 0.23 10.01
CA GLY A 122 0.74 0.14 9.18
C GLY A 122 0.78 -0.97 8.12
N ARG A 123 1.95 -1.57 7.86
CA ARG A 123 2.15 -2.66 6.90
C ARG A 123 2.13 -4.06 7.55
N LEU A 124 2.07 -4.16 8.88
CA LEU A 124 1.95 -5.45 9.58
C LEU A 124 0.53 -6.00 9.41
N ALA A 125 0.39 -7.32 9.26
CA ALA A 125 -0.92 -7.95 9.19
C ALA A 125 -1.69 -7.83 10.52
N THR A 126 -0.97 -7.72 11.63
CA THR A 126 -1.53 -7.56 12.98
C THR A 126 -1.21 -6.18 13.54
N ASN A 127 -2.25 -5.52 14.05
CA ASN A 127 -2.11 -4.24 14.74
C ASN A 127 -1.32 -4.42 16.05
N VAL A 128 -0.27 -3.60 16.22
CA VAL A 128 0.50 -3.53 17.46
C VAL A 128 -0.08 -2.43 18.36
N PRO A 129 -0.41 -2.72 19.63
CA PRO A 129 -0.95 -1.73 20.56
C PRO A 129 -0.10 -0.46 20.60
N GLU A 130 -0.76 0.69 20.63
CA GLU A 130 -0.09 2.01 20.61
C GLU A 130 1.00 2.13 21.67
N GLU A 131 0.75 1.70 22.90
CA GLU A 131 1.74 1.72 23.99
C GLU A 131 3.02 0.95 23.63
N ALA A 132 2.88 -0.22 22.98
CA ALA A 132 4.02 -1.02 22.56
C ALA A 132 4.78 -0.36 21.40
N ARG A 133 4.05 0.26 20.46
CA ARG A 133 4.66 1.04 19.36
C ARG A 133 5.46 2.22 19.90
N LEU A 134 4.87 3.01 20.79
CA LEU A 134 5.52 4.16 21.41
C LEU A 134 6.74 3.76 22.23
N ARG A 135 6.68 2.66 22.98
CA ARG A 135 7.84 2.12 23.71
C ARG A 135 9.00 1.77 22.78
N GLN A 136 8.71 1.11 21.66
CA GLN A 136 9.74 0.79 20.66
C GLN A 136 10.28 2.06 19.99
N MET A 137 9.41 2.99 19.57
CA MET A 137 9.83 4.25 18.96
C MET A 137 10.74 5.05 19.91
N TYR A 138 10.40 5.14 21.20
CA TYR A 138 11.23 5.76 22.22
C TYR A 138 12.60 5.08 22.34
N HIS A 139 12.63 3.75 22.32
CA HIS A 139 13.89 2.98 22.29
C HIS A 139 14.70 3.19 21.00
N ASN A 140 14.09 3.70 19.94
CA ASN A 140 14.72 3.89 18.64
C ASN A 140 15.07 5.36 18.34
N LEU A 141 14.66 6.32 19.19
CA LEU A 141 15.02 7.74 19.07
C LEU A 141 16.54 7.96 19.17
N ASN A 142 17.05 9.08 18.67
CA ASN A 142 18.43 9.45 18.90
C ASN A 142 18.69 9.56 20.43
N PRO A 143 19.73 8.92 20.99
CA PRO A 143 20.02 8.99 22.42
C PRO A 143 20.06 10.41 23.00
N GLN A 144 20.49 11.39 22.19
CA GLN A 144 20.55 12.81 22.60
C GLN A 144 19.18 13.43 22.89
N LEU A 145 18.08 12.79 22.48
CA LEU A 145 16.71 13.24 22.69
C LEU A 145 16.01 12.46 23.81
N ARG A 146 16.70 11.52 24.47
CA ARG A 146 16.14 10.65 25.54
C ARG A 146 16.44 11.15 26.95
N ASP A 147 17.25 12.20 27.07
CA ASP A 147 17.62 12.90 28.32
C ASP A 147 16.84 14.23 28.44
#